data_AF-A0A2K6FDN6-F1
#
_entry.id   AF-A0A2K6FDN6-F1
#
_cell.length_a   1.000
_cell.length_b   1.000
_cell.length_c   1.000
_cell.angle_alpha   90.00
_cell.angle_beta   90.00
_cell.angle_gamma   90.00
#
_symmetry.space_group_name_H-M   'P 1'
#
loop_
_entity.id
_entity.type
_entity.pdbx_description
1 polymer ?
#
loop_
_entity_poly.entity_id
_entity_poly.type
_entity_poly.pdbx_seq_one_letter_code
_entity_poly.pdbx_strand_id
1 'polypeptide(L)'
;ADITSSRTLACPPSQAEFLFWASLCMTHLSRMAEDLILYGTKEFGFVQLSDAYSTGSSLMPQKKNPDSLELIRSKAGRVFGRCAGLLMTLKGLPSTYNKDLVCACSCSWGSAWNPLFSGDVSCVWDYGHSVEQYGALGGTARSSIDWQIGQVRALLRAQQA
;
A
#
# COMPACT_ATOMS: atom_id res chain seq x y z
N ALA A 1 4.88 36.92 -30.84
CA ALA A 1 5.73 35.94 -30.13
C ALA A 1 4.82 35.16 -29.19
N ASP A 2 4.60 33.90 -29.52
CA ASP A 2 3.53 33.05 -28.97
C ASP A 2 3.66 32.82 -27.45
N ILE A 3 2.63 33.17 -26.69
CA ILE A 3 2.48 32.90 -25.25
C ILE A 3 2.31 31.38 -24.98
N THR A 4 2.06 30.58 -26.01
CA THR A 4 2.04 29.11 -25.96
C THR A 4 3.44 28.49 -25.89
N SER A 5 4.48 29.19 -26.36
CA SER A 5 5.88 28.70 -26.32
C SER A 5 6.55 28.86 -24.95
N SER A 6 6.01 29.65 -24.02
CA SER A 6 6.61 29.83 -22.70
C SER A 6 6.14 28.78 -21.68
N ARG A 7 5.06 28.04 -21.96
CA ARG A 7 4.60 26.91 -21.12
C ARG A 7 5.45 25.65 -21.26
N THR A 8 6.24 25.50 -22.32
CA THR A 8 7.08 24.31 -22.56
C THR A 8 8.43 24.35 -21.83
N LEU A 9 8.85 25.51 -21.32
CA LEU A 9 10.09 25.66 -20.54
C LEU A 9 9.90 25.42 -19.04
N ALA A 10 8.67 25.53 -18.53
CA ALA A 10 8.31 25.06 -17.20
C ALA A 10 7.93 23.57 -17.31
N CYS A 11 8.44 22.72 -16.40
CA CYS A 11 8.18 21.27 -16.42
C CYS A 11 6.68 20.97 -16.66
N PRO A 12 6.33 20.18 -17.70
CA PRO A 12 4.93 19.95 -18.05
C PRO A 12 4.20 19.21 -16.91
N PRO A 13 2.91 19.52 -16.67
CA PRO A 13 2.12 18.93 -15.58
C PRO A 13 2.08 17.39 -15.63
N SER A 14 2.21 16.80 -16.83
CA SER A 14 2.30 15.36 -17.04
C SER A 14 3.48 14.70 -16.32
N GLN A 15 4.60 15.41 -16.09
CA GLN A 15 5.73 14.88 -15.35
C GLN A 15 5.46 14.84 -13.84
N ALA A 16 4.77 15.86 -13.30
CA ALA A 16 4.37 15.89 -11.90
C ALA A 16 3.32 14.81 -11.60
N GLU A 17 2.34 14.64 -12.49
CA GLU A 17 1.34 13.56 -12.40
C GLU A 17 2.02 12.18 -12.45
N PHE A 18 2.93 11.95 -13.39
CA PHE A 18 3.68 10.70 -13.48
C PHE A 18 4.46 10.40 -12.19
N LEU A 19 5.17 11.38 -11.64
CA LEU A 19 5.91 11.20 -10.39
C LEU A 19 5.00 10.98 -9.18
N PHE A 20 3.83 11.61 -9.16
CA PHE A 20 2.83 11.37 -8.12
C PHE A 20 2.30 9.93 -8.19
N TRP A 21 1.86 9.48 -9.36
CA TRP A 21 1.44 8.09 -9.59
C TRP A 21 2.54 7.08 -9.22
N ALA A 22 3.77 7.33 -9.68
CA ALA A 22 4.91 6.48 -9.34
C ALA A 22 5.19 6.46 -7.83
N SER A 23 5.08 7.60 -7.15
CA SER A 23 5.27 7.68 -5.69
C SER A 23 4.20 6.89 -4.94
N LEU A 24 2.94 6.98 -5.35
CA LEU A 24 1.83 6.26 -4.75
C LEU A 24 1.99 4.74 -4.94
N CYS A 25 2.30 4.29 -6.16
CA CYS A 25 2.60 2.88 -6.44
C CYS A 25 3.76 2.37 -5.57
N MET A 26 4.84 3.14 -5.43
CA MET A 26 5.98 2.76 -4.59
C MET A 26 5.63 2.71 -3.10
N THR A 27 4.72 3.54 -2.60
CA THR A 27 4.22 3.45 -1.22
C THR A 27 3.45 2.15 -0.99
N HIS A 28 2.59 1.74 -1.92
CA HIS A 28 1.90 0.45 -1.84
C HIS A 28 2.88 -0.73 -1.85
N LEU A 29 3.89 -0.70 -2.73
CA LEU A 29 4.94 -1.71 -2.77
C LEU A 29 5.80 -1.74 -1.50
N SER A 30 6.08 -0.57 -0.91
CA SER A 30 6.81 -0.47 0.35
C SER A 30 6.05 -1.11 1.51
N ARG A 31 4.73 -0.94 1.57
CA ARG A 31 3.89 -1.58 2.59
C ARG A 31 3.90 -3.10 2.44
N MET A 32 3.71 -3.59 1.21
CA MET A 32 3.78 -5.02 0.92
C MET A 32 5.16 -5.61 1.25
N ALA A 33 6.24 -4.87 0.98
CA ALA A 33 7.59 -5.30 1.32
C ALA A 33 7.79 -5.42 2.84
N GLU A 34 7.25 -4.49 3.63
CA GLU A 34 7.33 -4.54 5.10
C GLU A 34 6.58 -5.75 5.67
N ASP A 35 5.36 -6.00 5.17
CA ASP A 35 4.56 -7.17 5.60
C ASP A 35 5.31 -8.48 5.29
N LEU A 36 5.92 -8.60 4.10
CA LEU A 36 6.71 -9.77 3.71
C LEU A 36 8.02 -9.94 4.49
N ILE A 37 8.68 -8.83 4.86
CA ILE A 37 9.87 -8.87 5.72
C ILE A 37 9.49 -9.42 7.10
N LEU A 38 8.40 -8.93 7.68
CA LEU A 38 7.89 -9.41 8.97
C LEU A 38 7.49 -10.89 8.91
N TYR A 39 6.76 -11.29 7.88
CA TYR A 39 6.35 -12.70 7.70
C TYR A 39 7.52 -13.66 7.47
N GLY A 40 8.67 -13.15 7.02
CA GLY A 40 9.89 -13.92 6.79
C GLY A 40 10.84 -14.01 7.98
N THR A 41 10.57 -13.33 9.10
CA THR A 41 11.45 -13.43 10.28
C THR A 41 11.29 -14.77 10.99
N LYS A 42 12.27 -15.12 11.85
CA LYS A 42 12.25 -16.40 12.58
C LYS A 42 11.11 -16.49 13.60
N GLU A 43 10.63 -15.35 14.07
CA GLU A 43 9.57 -15.24 15.07
C GLU A 43 8.19 -15.55 14.46
N PHE A 44 7.95 -15.15 13.20
CA PHE A 44 6.68 -15.40 12.50
C PHE A 44 6.72 -16.66 11.63
N GLY A 45 7.73 -16.78 10.76
CA GLY A 45 7.95 -17.97 9.92
C GLY A 45 6.81 -18.31 8.94
N PHE A 46 6.01 -17.34 8.52
CA PHE A 46 4.87 -17.57 7.61
C PHE A 46 5.28 -17.71 6.14
N VAL A 47 6.36 -17.05 5.73
CA VAL A 47 6.84 -17.02 4.33
C VAL A 47 8.34 -17.29 4.29
N GLN A 48 8.81 -18.05 3.31
CA GLN A 48 10.24 -18.25 3.06
C GLN A 48 10.61 -17.73 1.66
N LEU A 49 11.59 -16.84 1.59
CA LEU A 49 12.06 -16.28 0.33
C LEU A 49 12.92 -17.30 -0.45
N SER A 50 12.82 -17.23 -1.78
CA SER A 50 13.68 -18.00 -2.68
C SER A 50 15.08 -17.39 -2.75
N ASP A 51 16.08 -18.22 -3.02
CA ASP A 51 17.50 -17.82 -2.99
C ASP A 51 17.85 -16.76 -4.05
N ALA A 52 17.03 -16.63 -5.10
CA ALA A 52 17.19 -15.59 -6.11
C ALA A 52 16.88 -14.17 -5.57
N TYR A 53 16.06 -14.06 -4.54
CA TYR A 53 15.59 -12.78 -3.98
C TYR A 53 16.06 -12.54 -2.55
N SER A 54 16.90 -13.41 -2.00
CA SER A 54 17.43 -13.30 -0.64
C SER A 54 18.90 -13.68 -0.59
N THR A 55 19.72 -12.93 0.14
CA THR A 55 21.13 -13.31 0.35
C THR A 55 21.25 -14.20 1.59
N GLY A 56 21.84 -15.37 1.42
CA GLY A 56 22.20 -16.27 2.52
C GLY A 56 23.60 -15.99 3.05
N SER A 57 23.84 -16.23 4.34
CA SER A 57 25.20 -16.31 4.86
C SER A 57 25.78 -17.69 4.56
N SER A 58 27.04 -17.75 4.11
CA SER A 58 27.76 -19.02 3.92
C SER A 58 27.93 -19.83 5.21
N LEU A 59 27.95 -19.15 6.37
CA LEU A 59 28.07 -19.79 7.68
C LEU A 59 26.71 -20.24 8.25
N MET A 60 25.62 -19.59 7.84
CA MET A 60 24.27 -19.81 8.36
C MET A 60 23.27 -20.00 7.21
N PRO A 61 23.13 -21.23 6.66
CA PRO A 61 22.30 -21.49 5.49
C PRO A 61 20.79 -21.27 5.75
N GLN A 62 20.34 -21.33 7.01
CA GLN A 62 18.96 -21.02 7.36
C GLN A 62 18.66 -19.52 7.50
N LYS A 63 19.69 -18.67 7.57
CA LYS A 63 19.53 -17.22 7.68
C LYS A 63 19.53 -16.62 6.27
N LYS A 64 18.32 -16.35 5.77
CA LYS A 64 18.10 -15.64 4.50
C LYS A 64 17.74 -14.18 4.78
N ASN A 65 18.49 -13.25 4.20
CA ASN A 65 18.25 -11.82 4.34
C ASN A 65 17.31 -11.35 3.20
N PRO A 66 16.25 -10.59 3.49
CA PRO A 66 15.29 -10.11 2.50
C PRO A 66 15.78 -8.86 1.74
N ASP A 67 17.00 -8.88 1.20
CA ASP A 67 17.64 -7.68 0.63
C ASP A 67 16.83 -7.06 -0.53
N SER A 68 16.16 -7.89 -1.33
CA SER A 68 15.30 -7.43 -2.42
C SER A 68 14.12 -6.57 -1.92
N LEU A 69 13.50 -6.97 -0.81
CA LEU A 69 12.39 -6.25 -0.19
C LEU A 69 12.87 -4.97 0.50
N GLU A 70 14.04 -5.01 1.14
CA GLU A 70 14.68 -3.82 1.71
C GLU A 70 15.03 -2.79 0.63
N LEU A 71 15.49 -3.25 -0.54
CA LEU A 71 15.73 -2.39 -1.69
C LEU A 71 14.43 -1.72 -2.15
N ILE A 72 13.33 -2.46 -2.32
CA ILE A 72 12.02 -1.89 -2.72
C ILE A 72 11.59 -0.80 -1.72
N ARG A 73 11.70 -1.08 -0.42
CA ARG A 73 11.38 -0.13 0.65
C ARG A 73 12.23 1.14 0.56
N SER A 74 13.54 1.01 0.36
CA SER A 74 14.44 2.16 0.23
C SER A 74 14.14 3.01 -1.02
N LYS A 75 13.70 2.40 -2.12
CA LYS A 75 13.41 3.09 -3.38
C LYS A 75 12.15 3.95 -3.28
N ALA A 76 11.19 3.60 -2.42
CA ALA A 76 10.00 4.42 -2.21
C ALA A 76 10.34 5.83 -1.72
N GLY A 77 11.25 5.95 -0.74
CA GLY A 77 11.73 7.25 -0.25
C GLY A 77 12.44 8.07 -1.34
N ARG A 78 13.20 7.41 -2.22
CA ARG A 78 13.89 8.09 -3.34
C ARG A 78 12.91 8.65 -4.38
N VAL A 79 11.85 7.90 -4.73
CA VAL A 79 10.84 8.36 -5.70
C VAL A 79 10.01 9.50 -5.10
N PHE A 80 9.61 9.36 -3.83
CA PHE A 80 8.90 10.43 -3.12
C PHE A 80 9.73 11.71 -3.01
N GLY A 81 11.03 11.61 -2.70
CA GLY A 81 11.93 12.77 -2.65
C GLY A 81 12.04 13.50 -3.99
N ARG A 82 12.03 12.78 -5.12
CA ARG A 82 12.00 13.39 -6.46
C ARG A 82 10.68 14.11 -6.75
N CYS A 83 9.56 13.52 -6.34
CA CYS A 83 8.23 14.13 -6.47
C CYS A 83 8.13 15.42 -5.62
N ALA A 84 8.49 15.35 -4.34
CA ALA A 84 8.50 16.50 -3.44
C ALA A 84 9.46 17.59 -3.91
N GLY A 85 10.65 17.22 -4.41
CA GLY A 85 11.61 18.15 -5.00
C GLY A 85 11.03 18.87 -6.23
N LEU A 86 10.38 18.14 -7.14
CA LEU A 86 9.74 18.75 -8.31
C LEU A 86 8.56 19.66 -7.93
N LEU A 87 7.74 19.25 -6.96
CA LEU A 87 6.64 20.08 -6.49
C LEU A 87 7.14 21.37 -5.83
N MET A 88 8.26 21.32 -5.10
CA MET A 88 8.88 22.51 -4.50
C MET A 88 9.53 23.43 -5.52
N THR A 89 10.08 22.92 -6.63
CA THR A 89 10.58 23.78 -7.72
C THR A 89 9.46 24.43 -8.53
N LEU A 90 8.30 23.76 -8.61
CA LEU A 90 7.08 24.31 -9.24
C LEU A 90 6.31 25.25 -8.30
N LYS A 91 6.53 25.16 -6.98
CA LYS A 91 5.89 26.00 -5.97
C LYS A 91 6.46 27.42 -6.02
N GLY A 92 5.70 28.34 -6.61
CA GLY A 92 6.01 29.79 -6.59
C GLY A 92 6.19 30.45 -7.95
N LEU A 93 5.83 29.80 -9.06
CA LEU A 93 5.68 30.51 -10.35
C LEU A 93 4.46 31.47 -10.28
N PRO A 94 4.59 32.76 -10.63
CA PRO A 94 3.44 33.67 -10.76
C PRO A 94 2.58 33.21 -11.96
N SER A 95 1.24 33.14 -11.88
CA SER A 95 0.35 34.27 -11.61
C SER A 95 -0.87 33.92 -10.73
N THR A 96 -0.99 34.72 -9.66
CA THR A 96 -2.08 35.01 -8.71
C THR A 96 -2.68 33.90 -7.80
N TYR A 97 -3.30 34.38 -6.70
CA TYR A 97 -3.27 33.89 -5.29
C TYR A 97 -4.55 33.18 -4.83
N ASN A 98 -4.45 32.20 -3.93
CA ASN A 98 -5.41 32.06 -2.82
C ASN A 98 -4.85 31.24 -1.65
N LYS A 99 -5.16 31.71 -0.44
CA LYS A 99 -5.07 30.99 0.83
C LYS A 99 -6.38 30.22 1.00
N ASP A 100 -6.32 28.96 1.41
CA ASP A 100 -7.21 28.37 2.41
C ASP A 100 -6.80 26.92 2.71
N LEU A 101 -7.00 26.49 3.96
CA LEU A 101 -7.63 25.22 4.39
C LEU A 101 -7.29 24.90 5.86
N VAL A 102 -8.34 24.77 6.68
CA VAL A 102 -8.36 24.30 8.09
C VAL A 102 -8.72 22.82 8.12
N CYS A 103 -8.11 22.01 9.01
CA CYS A 103 -8.64 20.69 9.36
C CYS A 103 -8.11 20.17 10.72
N ALA A 104 -9.02 19.78 11.63
CA ALA A 104 -9.08 18.44 12.25
C ALA A 104 -10.14 18.40 13.38
N CYS A 105 -10.92 17.31 13.43
CA CYS A 105 -11.71 16.89 14.60
C CYS A 105 -11.26 15.47 14.97
N SER A 106 -11.18 15.15 16.27
CA SER A 106 -10.84 13.82 16.79
C SER A 106 -12.06 13.18 17.48
N CYS A 107 -12.25 11.87 17.26
CA CYS A 107 -13.22 11.03 17.98
C CYS A 107 -12.48 9.94 18.77
N SER A 108 -12.94 9.70 19.99
CA SER A 108 -12.50 8.64 20.91
C SER A 108 -13.59 7.56 20.98
N TRP A 109 -13.20 6.29 21.17
CA TRP A 109 -14.14 5.19 21.44
C TRP A 109 -13.77 4.46 22.72
N GLY A 110 -14.76 4.34 23.60
CA GLY A 110 -14.73 3.51 24.81
C GLY A 110 -15.32 2.11 24.56
N SER A 111 -14.99 1.20 25.46
CA SER A 111 -15.33 -0.22 25.45
C SER A 111 -16.52 -0.55 26.34
N ALA A 112 -17.35 -1.50 25.92
CA ALA A 112 -18.39 -2.13 26.73
C ALA A 112 -18.38 -3.65 26.53
N TRP A 113 -18.55 -4.41 27.62
CA TRP A 113 -18.79 -5.86 27.62
C TRP A 113 -20.25 -6.12 28.04
N ASN A 114 -20.95 -7.01 27.33
CA ASN A 114 -22.39 -7.29 27.50
C ASN A 114 -22.64 -8.78 27.88
N PRO A 115 -23.69 -9.11 28.68
CA PRO A 115 -23.87 -10.41 29.34
C PRO A 115 -24.64 -11.47 28.50
N LEU A 116 -24.51 -11.48 27.17
CA LEU A 116 -25.32 -12.31 26.25
C LEU A 116 -24.70 -13.67 25.84
N PHE A 117 -23.66 -14.14 26.52
CA PHE A 117 -23.01 -15.40 26.14
C PHE A 117 -23.85 -16.63 26.55
N SER A 118 -24.57 -17.20 25.56
CA SER A 118 -25.24 -18.51 25.62
C SER A 118 -24.43 -19.58 24.86
N GLY A 119 -24.75 -20.86 25.08
CA GLY A 119 -23.96 -22.08 24.78
C GLY A 119 -23.49 -22.34 23.34
N ASP A 120 -23.77 -21.47 22.37
CA ASP A 120 -23.23 -21.52 21.00
C ASP A 120 -21.83 -20.89 20.86
N VAL A 121 -21.16 -20.57 21.98
CA VAL A 121 -19.81 -19.96 21.99
C VAL A 121 -18.74 -20.88 21.39
N SER A 122 -18.98 -22.19 21.25
CA SER A 122 -18.02 -23.11 20.64
C SER A 122 -17.66 -22.72 19.20
N CYS A 123 -18.59 -22.13 18.45
CA CYS A 123 -18.39 -21.69 17.08
C CYS A 123 -17.51 -20.42 16.98
N VAL A 124 -17.30 -19.69 18.08
CA VAL A 124 -16.39 -18.53 18.15
C VAL A 124 -14.93 -18.98 18.11
N TRP A 125 -14.64 -20.18 18.62
CA TRP A 125 -13.29 -20.73 18.69
C TRP A 125 -12.83 -21.42 17.41
N ASP A 126 -13.70 -21.51 16.40
CA ASP A 126 -13.35 -21.98 15.06
C ASP A 126 -12.97 -20.81 14.15
N TYR A 127 -11.69 -20.74 13.77
CA TYR A 127 -11.19 -19.73 12.83
C TYR A 127 -11.93 -19.75 11.49
N GLY A 128 -12.38 -20.93 11.03
CA GLY A 128 -13.15 -21.06 9.79
C GLY A 128 -14.51 -20.36 9.90
N HIS A 129 -15.22 -20.59 11.00
CA HIS A 129 -16.50 -19.94 11.26
C HIS A 129 -16.34 -18.43 11.47
N SER A 130 -15.25 -17.99 12.08
CA SER A 130 -14.92 -16.56 12.28
C SER A 130 -14.76 -15.79 10.97
N VAL A 131 -14.06 -16.38 9.98
CA VAL A 131 -13.83 -15.73 8.67
C VAL A 131 -15.13 -15.65 7.84
N GLU A 132 -15.98 -16.68 7.92
CA GLU A 132 -17.23 -16.74 7.17
C GLU A 132 -18.31 -15.74 7.65
N GLN A 133 -18.14 -15.13 8.82
CA GLN A 133 -19.01 -14.04 9.29
C GLN A 133 -18.90 -12.78 8.42
N TYR A 134 -17.80 -12.60 7.69
CA TYR A 134 -17.55 -11.43 6.84
C TYR A 134 -18.01 -11.64 5.39
N GLY A 135 -19.29 -12.02 5.22
CA GLY A 135 -19.92 -12.29 3.92
C GLY A 135 -20.33 -11.05 3.11
N ALA A 136 -20.24 -9.85 3.70
CA ALA A 136 -20.53 -8.61 2.98
C ALA A 136 -19.52 -8.37 1.84
N LEU A 137 -19.92 -7.62 0.82
CA LEU A 137 -19.04 -7.23 -0.28
C LEU A 137 -17.77 -6.54 0.25
N GLY A 138 -16.60 -7.10 -0.07
CA GLY A 138 -15.32 -6.59 0.44
C GLY A 138 -14.84 -7.25 1.74
N GLY A 139 -15.61 -8.18 2.31
CA GLY A 139 -15.22 -8.97 3.49
C GLY A 139 -14.29 -10.14 3.16
N THR A 140 -13.90 -10.90 4.18
CA THR A 140 -12.93 -12.00 4.09
C THR A 140 -13.55 -13.39 3.96
N ALA A 141 -14.88 -13.52 3.93
CA ALA A 141 -15.53 -14.80 3.67
C ALA A 141 -15.19 -15.34 2.28
N ARG A 142 -15.21 -16.67 2.10
CA ARG A 142 -14.81 -17.31 0.84
C ARG A 142 -15.57 -16.79 -0.37
N SER A 143 -16.89 -16.62 -0.25
CA SER A 143 -17.75 -16.09 -1.31
C SER A 143 -17.39 -14.65 -1.71
N SER A 144 -17.01 -13.82 -0.74
CA SER A 144 -16.55 -12.44 -0.97
C SER A 144 -15.19 -12.43 -1.67
N ILE A 145 -14.25 -13.31 -1.27
CA ILE A 145 -12.93 -13.42 -1.92
C ILE A 145 -13.08 -13.87 -3.37
N ASP A 146 -13.90 -14.88 -3.65
CA ASP A 146 -14.15 -15.35 -5.02
C ASP A 146 -14.75 -14.24 -5.91
N TRP A 147 -15.66 -13.44 -5.34
CA TRP A 147 -16.19 -12.25 -6.01
C TRP A 147 -15.11 -11.21 -6.29
N GLN A 148 -14.25 -10.89 -5.31
CA GLN A 148 -13.14 -9.94 -5.47
C GLN A 148 -12.15 -10.40 -6.56
N ILE A 149 -11.79 -11.68 -6.59
CA ILE A 149 -10.92 -12.26 -7.63
C ILE A 149 -11.57 -12.09 -9.01
N GLY A 150 -12.87 -12.33 -9.12
CA GLY A 150 -13.64 -12.09 -10.33
C GLY A 150 -13.58 -10.63 -10.80
N GLN A 151 -13.77 -9.68 -9.89
CA GLN A 151 -13.69 -8.24 -10.18
C GLN A 151 -12.29 -7.81 -10.64
N VAL A 152 -11.24 -8.23 -9.94
CA VAL A 152 -9.85 -7.90 -10.32
C VAL A 152 -9.52 -8.45 -11.70
N ARG A 153 -9.93 -9.69 -12.01
CA ARG A 153 -9.75 -10.28 -13.35
C ARG A 153 -10.50 -9.49 -14.43
N ALA A 154 -11.70 -9.01 -14.15
CA ALA A 154 -12.45 -8.18 -15.09
C ALA A 154 -11.78 -6.82 -15.33
N LEU A 155 -11.30 -6.17 -14.28
CA LEU A 155 -10.55 -4.91 -14.37
C LEU A 155 -9.26 -5.06 -15.17
N LEU A 156 -8.49 -6.13 -14.93
CA LEU A 156 -7.27 -6.41 -15.69
C LEU A 156 -7.55 -6.60 -17.19
N ARG A 157 -8.64 -7.31 -17.54
CA ARG A 157 -9.06 -7.46 -18.94
C ARG A 157 -9.47 -6.13 -19.57
N ALA A 158 -10.17 -5.27 -18.82
CA ALA A 158 -10.59 -3.96 -19.30
C ALA A 158 -9.41 -3.01 -19.55
N GLN A 159 -8.32 -3.12 -18.78
CA GLN A 159 -7.11 -2.32 -18.97
C GLN A 159 -6.20 -2.79 -20.12
N GLN A 160 -6.39 -4.02 -20.60
CA GLN A 160 -5.62 -4.60 -21.70
C GLN A 160 -6.23 -4.31 -23.08
N ALA A 161 -7.45 -3.77 -23.13
CA ALA A 161 -8.16 -3.34 -24.33
C ALA A 161 -7.84 -1.88 -24.66
#